data_AF-A0A1V2Q7R7-F1
#
_entry.id   AF-A0A1V2Q7R7-F1
#
_cell.length_a   1.000
_cell.length_b   1.000
_cell.length_c   1.000
_cell.angle_alpha   90.00
_cell.angle_beta   90.00
_cell.angle_gamma   90.00
#
_symmetry.space_group_name_H-M   'P 1'
#
loop_
_entity.id
_entity.type
_entity.pdbx_description
1 polymer ?
#
loop_
_entity_poly.entity_id
_entity_poly.type
_entity_poly.pdbx_seq_one_letter_code
_entity_poly.pdbx_strand_id
1 'polypeptide(L)'
;MTIAVGIFELFTYAIPGSLYLALFTYVATRAHWIDLMALTRSPAVLLVIGLVLLSYLLGYLAYPLGNLAHKVVPRRREDKVKQEFLRRNPAAKGREYVDADAFLLLAAIQTHDVETAADVTRLRASGLMLRNCAPPFMIAASVAVVELFTARSPVLAVTCAVIFLVSSFALVVQGRRLGRWARMRTLEVAFWLPDIDEKFRSLDS
;
A
#
# COMPACT_ATOMS: atom_id res chain seq x y z
N MET A 1 -6.66 11.71 17.21
CA MET A 1 -5.98 11.26 15.97
C MET A 1 -5.29 12.47 15.35
N THR A 2 -3.99 12.38 15.07
CA THR A 2 -3.25 13.48 14.43
C THR A 2 -3.65 13.58 12.95
N ILE A 3 -3.82 14.81 12.44
CA ILE A 3 -4.19 15.10 11.04
C ILE A 3 -3.31 14.35 10.03
N ALA A 4 -2.04 14.13 10.38
CA ALA A 4 -1.08 13.38 9.58
C ALA A 4 -1.53 11.94 9.29
N VAL A 5 -2.09 11.22 10.27
CA VAL A 5 -2.53 9.82 10.09
C VAL A 5 -3.68 9.75 9.06
N GLY A 6 -4.63 10.68 9.13
CA GLY A 6 -5.76 10.73 8.18
C GLY A 6 -5.34 11.01 6.74
N ILE A 7 -4.31 11.85 6.53
CA ILE A 7 -3.79 12.16 5.19
C ILE A 7 -3.10 10.94 4.55
N PHE A 8 -2.30 10.18 5.32
CA PHE A 8 -1.65 8.98 4.78
C PHE A 8 -2.66 7.89 4.44
N GLU A 9 -3.70 7.72 5.25
CA GLU A 9 -4.79 6.79 4.93
C GLU A 9 -5.53 7.20 3.66
N LEU A 10 -5.83 8.49 3.49
CA LEU A 10 -6.43 9.01 2.25
C LEU A 10 -5.58 8.67 1.02
N PHE A 11 -4.28 8.98 1.06
CA PHE A 11 -3.38 8.70 -0.05
C PHE A 11 -3.16 7.22 -0.32
N THR A 12 -3.24 6.38 0.72
CA THR A 12 -3.12 4.93 0.60
C THR A 12 -4.14 4.33 -0.37
N TYR A 13 -5.30 4.96 -0.50
CA TYR A 13 -6.34 4.55 -1.45
C TYR A 13 -6.43 5.47 -2.67
N ALA A 14 -6.30 6.78 -2.50
CA ALA A 14 -6.42 7.74 -3.60
C ALA A 14 -5.36 7.56 -4.69
N ILE A 15 -4.10 7.24 -4.33
CA ILE A 15 -3.02 7.08 -5.31
C ILE A 15 -3.21 5.82 -6.18
N PRO A 16 -3.42 4.61 -5.62
CA PRO A 16 -3.77 3.45 -6.43
C PRO A 16 -5.02 3.69 -7.27
N GLY A 17 -6.02 4.35 -6.68
CA GLY A 17 -7.27 4.70 -7.32
C GLY A 17 -7.13 5.59 -8.54
N SER A 18 -6.24 6.59 -8.48
CA SER A 18 -5.98 7.47 -9.62
C SER A 18 -5.29 6.73 -10.77
N LEU A 19 -4.46 5.73 -10.48
CA LEU A 19 -3.89 4.85 -11.51
C LEU A 19 -4.96 4.02 -12.22
N TYR A 20 -5.92 3.47 -11.45
CA TYR A 20 -7.08 2.80 -12.03
C TYR A 20 -7.91 3.73 -12.89
N LEU A 21 -8.20 4.93 -12.38
CA LEU A 21 -9.00 5.90 -13.10
C LEU A 21 -8.31 6.34 -14.40
N ALA A 22 -7.00 6.58 -14.37
CA ALA A 22 -6.21 6.91 -15.55
C ALA A 22 -6.26 5.77 -16.59
N LEU A 23 -6.09 4.52 -16.14
CA LEU A 23 -6.16 3.35 -17.02
C LEU A 23 -7.55 3.17 -17.64
N PHE A 24 -8.62 3.29 -16.84
CA PHE A 24 -9.99 3.18 -17.36
C PHE A 24 -10.33 4.31 -18.31
N THR A 25 -9.89 5.54 -18.02
CA THR A 25 -10.07 6.68 -18.92
C THR A 25 -9.35 6.42 -20.24
N TYR A 26 -8.10 5.93 -20.20
CA TYR A 26 -7.37 5.55 -21.41
C TYR A 26 -8.11 4.50 -22.25
N VAL A 27 -8.58 3.41 -21.63
CA VAL A 27 -9.30 2.35 -22.34
C VAL A 27 -10.63 2.85 -22.89
N ALA A 28 -11.41 3.59 -22.10
CA ALA A 28 -12.71 4.10 -22.50
C ALA A 28 -12.60 5.12 -23.65
N THR A 29 -11.57 5.96 -23.65
CA THR A 29 -11.33 6.93 -24.72
C THR A 29 -10.88 6.24 -26.01
N ARG A 30 -10.03 5.22 -25.94
CA ARG A 30 -9.65 4.39 -27.09
C ARG A 30 -10.81 3.58 -27.66
N ALA A 31 -11.73 3.15 -26.80
CA ALA A 31 -12.96 2.45 -27.20
C ALA A 31 -14.09 3.40 -27.66
N HIS A 32 -13.84 4.73 -27.68
CA HIS A 32 -14.84 5.75 -27.97
C HIS A 32 -16.09 5.71 -27.07
N TRP A 33 -15.96 5.18 -25.85
CA TRP A 33 -17.04 5.14 -24.86
C TRP A 33 -17.27 6.49 -24.16
N ILE A 34 -16.23 7.34 -24.11
CA ILE A 34 -16.27 8.65 -23.44
C ILE A 34 -15.76 9.72 -24.41
N ASP A 35 -16.51 10.82 -24.48
CA ASP A 35 -16.06 12.03 -25.16
C ASP A 35 -15.36 12.98 -24.17
N LEU A 36 -14.04 13.08 -24.29
CA LEU A 36 -13.23 13.99 -23.47
C LEU A 36 -13.59 15.46 -23.70
N MET A 37 -14.07 15.82 -24.89
CA MET A 37 -14.48 17.20 -25.21
C MET A 37 -15.76 17.62 -24.47
N ALA A 38 -16.62 16.66 -24.13
CA ALA A 38 -17.78 16.93 -23.28
C ALA A 38 -17.36 17.16 -21.82
N LEU A 39 -16.35 16.42 -21.34
CA LEU A 39 -15.83 16.55 -19.97
C LEU A 39 -15.17 17.92 -19.73
N THR A 40 -14.42 18.45 -20.70
CA THR A 40 -13.73 19.75 -20.56
C THR A 40 -14.68 20.94 -20.48
N ARG A 41 -15.95 20.78 -20.86
CA ARG A 41 -17.01 21.80 -20.73
C ARG A 41 -17.65 21.82 -19.34
N SER A 42 -17.33 20.84 -18.49
CA SER A 42 -17.87 20.77 -17.13
C SER A 42 -17.14 21.74 -16.18
N PRO A 43 -17.79 22.24 -15.12
CA PRO A 43 -17.12 23.07 -14.12
C PRO A 43 -15.91 22.35 -13.52
N ALA A 44 -14.73 22.95 -13.66
CA ALA A 44 -13.46 22.32 -13.28
C ALA A 44 -13.44 21.83 -11.82
N VAL A 45 -14.07 22.58 -10.91
CA VAL A 45 -14.16 22.23 -9.49
C VAL A 45 -14.94 20.92 -9.28
N LEU A 46 -16.08 20.74 -9.96
CA LEU A 46 -16.86 19.52 -9.87
C LEU A 46 -16.11 18.32 -10.47
N LEU A 47 -15.37 18.55 -11.56
CA LEU A 47 -14.55 17.52 -12.19
C LEU A 47 -13.43 17.06 -11.24
N VAL A 48 -12.73 17.99 -10.60
CA VAL A 48 -11.68 17.66 -9.60
C VAL A 48 -12.27 16.89 -8.41
N ILE A 49 -13.39 17.36 -7.84
CA ILE A 49 -14.04 16.67 -6.72
C ILE A 49 -14.46 15.25 -7.13
N GLY A 50 -15.11 15.12 -8.29
CA GLY A 50 -15.51 13.82 -8.82
C GLY A 50 -14.31 12.89 -9.04
N LEU A 51 -13.21 13.40 -9.60
CA LEU A 51 -11.99 12.65 -9.85
C LEU A 51 -11.36 12.14 -8.54
N VAL A 52 -11.30 12.99 -7.51
CA VAL A 52 -10.78 12.62 -6.18
C VAL A 52 -11.66 11.54 -5.54
N LEU A 53 -12.98 11.72 -5.54
CA LEU A 53 -13.92 10.76 -4.96
C LEU A 53 -13.90 9.41 -5.68
N LEU A 54 -13.92 9.42 -7.02
CA LEU A 54 -13.86 8.20 -7.83
C LEU A 54 -12.53 7.48 -7.66
N SER A 55 -11.42 8.21 -7.63
CA SER A 55 -10.10 7.62 -7.35
C SER A 55 -10.11 6.94 -6.00
N TYR A 56 -10.54 7.63 -4.95
CA TYR A 56 -10.61 7.04 -3.60
C TYR A 56 -11.48 5.77 -3.56
N LEU A 57 -12.68 5.83 -4.16
CA LEU A 57 -13.61 4.70 -4.19
C LEU A 57 -13.04 3.50 -4.97
N LEU A 58 -12.44 3.74 -6.13
CA LEU A 58 -11.77 2.71 -6.92
C LEU A 58 -10.60 2.08 -6.17
N GLY A 59 -9.78 2.90 -5.51
CA GLY A 59 -8.66 2.43 -4.70
C GLY A 59 -9.12 1.58 -3.52
N TYR A 60 -10.24 1.95 -2.89
CA TYR A 60 -10.85 1.17 -1.81
C TYR A 60 -11.41 -0.17 -2.33
N LEU A 61 -12.16 -0.15 -3.44
CA LEU A 61 -12.73 -1.36 -4.07
C LEU A 61 -11.66 -2.30 -4.63
N ALA A 62 -10.49 -1.77 -5.00
CA ALA A 62 -9.35 -2.55 -5.48
C ALA A 62 -8.50 -3.17 -4.36
N TYR A 63 -8.78 -2.85 -3.09
CA TYR A 63 -8.12 -3.44 -1.93
C TYR A 63 -8.08 -4.99 -1.94
N PRO A 64 -9.18 -5.72 -2.23
CA PRO A 64 -9.15 -7.18 -2.37
C PRO A 64 -8.20 -7.67 -3.47
N LEU A 65 -8.07 -6.93 -4.58
CA LEU A 65 -7.17 -7.28 -5.69
C LEU A 65 -5.69 -7.13 -5.27
N GLY A 66 -5.35 -6.08 -4.52
CA GLY A 66 -4.03 -5.92 -3.92
C GLY A 66 -3.67 -7.06 -2.95
N ASN A 67 -4.67 -7.59 -2.23
CA ASN A 67 -4.49 -8.73 -1.34
C ASN A 67 -4.29 -10.06 -2.10
N LEU A 68 -4.95 -10.22 -3.26
CA LEU A 68 -4.71 -11.36 -4.16
C LEU A 68 -3.32 -11.32 -4.78
N ALA A 69 -2.85 -10.15 -5.25
CA ALA A 69 -1.48 -9.96 -5.70
C ALA A 69 -0.45 -10.30 -4.60
N HIS A 70 -0.80 -10.03 -3.34
CA HIS A 70 0.02 -10.40 -2.20
C HIS A 70 0.11 -11.93 -1.97
N LYS A 71 -0.92 -12.71 -2.33
CA LYS A 71 -0.90 -14.17 -2.22
C LYS A 71 0.05 -14.84 -3.23
N VAL A 72 0.28 -14.21 -4.38
CA VAL A 72 1.14 -14.76 -5.44
C VAL A 72 2.60 -14.87 -5.01
N VAL A 73 3.06 -14.03 -4.07
CA VAL A 73 4.45 -14.06 -3.62
C VAL A 73 4.54 -14.63 -2.19
N PRO A 74 5.30 -15.72 -1.96
CA PRO A 74 5.22 -16.53 -0.74
C PRO A 74 5.53 -15.76 0.55
N ARG A 75 4.78 -16.10 1.61
CA ARG A 75 4.73 -15.43 2.93
C ARG A 75 5.91 -15.74 3.86
N ARG A 76 6.93 -16.47 3.39
CA ARG A 76 8.12 -16.97 4.14
C ARG A 76 9.03 -15.89 4.79
N ARG A 77 8.63 -14.62 4.84
CA ARG A 77 9.49 -13.49 5.27
C ARG A 77 9.02 -12.78 6.54
N GLU A 78 7.87 -13.12 7.12
CA GLU A 78 7.41 -12.54 8.38
C GLU A 78 8.25 -13.02 9.58
N ASP A 79 8.51 -14.32 9.68
CA ASP A 79 9.30 -14.93 10.76
C ASP A 79 10.74 -14.40 10.82
N LYS A 80 11.27 -13.97 9.67
CA LYS A 80 12.63 -13.41 9.57
C LYS A 80 12.77 -12.06 10.29
N VAL A 81 11.69 -11.28 10.43
CA VAL A 81 11.77 -9.96 11.08
C VAL A 81 11.93 -10.13 12.59
N LYS A 82 11.15 -11.02 13.21
CA LYS A 82 11.27 -11.33 14.64
C LYS A 82 12.63 -11.94 14.96
N GLN A 83 13.09 -12.88 14.14
CA GLN A 83 14.42 -13.48 14.31
C GLN A 83 15.54 -12.44 14.20
N GLU A 84 15.45 -11.54 13.22
CA GLU A 84 16.44 -10.47 13.05
C GLU A 84 16.41 -9.49 14.24
N PHE A 85 15.23 -9.15 14.76
CA PHE A 85 15.09 -8.34 15.96
C PHE A 85 15.72 -9.01 17.19
N LEU A 86 15.40 -10.28 17.45
CA LEU A 86 15.97 -11.03 18.58
C LEU A 86 17.48 -11.26 18.44
N ARG A 87 18.00 -11.36 17.21
CA ARG A 87 19.44 -11.41 16.93
C ARG A 87 20.15 -10.12 17.32
N ARG A 88 19.51 -8.96 17.12
CA ARG A 88 20.05 -7.64 17.49
C ARG A 88 19.85 -7.31 18.97
N ASN A 89 18.73 -7.75 19.54
CA ASN A 89 18.32 -7.48 20.93
C ASN A 89 18.06 -8.79 21.67
N PRO A 90 19.11 -9.53 22.08
CA PRO A 90 18.94 -10.81 22.78
C PRO A 90 18.22 -10.67 24.13
N ALA A 91 18.29 -9.49 24.77
CA ALA A 91 17.57 -9.18 26.01
C ALA A 91 16.04 -9.17 25.85
N ALA A 92 15.53 -9.05 24.61
CA ALA A 92 14.09 -9.12 24.34
C ALA A 92 13.58 -10.56 24.23
N LYS A 93 14.46 -11.57 24.30
CA LYS A 93 14.08 -12.98 24.15
C LYS A 93 13.20 -13.43 25.32
N GLY A 94 12.01 -13.93 25.02
CA GLY A 94 11.05 -14.41 26.03
C GLY A 94 10.13 -13.32 26.60
N ARG A 95 10.20 -12.08 26.08
CA ARG A 95 9.26 -11.02 26.44
C ARG A 95 7.94 -11.18 25.67
N GLU A 96 6.81 -11.05 26.36
CA GLU A 96 5.47 -11.36 25.85
C GLU A 96 5.09 -10.45 24.67
N TYR A 97 5.53 -9.19 24.68
CA TYR A 97 5.25 -8.26 23.59
C TYR A 97 5.89 -8.67 22.25
N VAL A 98 6.92 -9.53 22.24
CA VAL A 98 7.55 -10.01 20.99
C VAL A 98 6.67 -11.04 20.28
N ASP A 99 5.77 -11.70 21.00
CA ASP A 99 4.76 -12.62 20.48
C ASP A 99 3.41 -11.93 20.24
N ALA A 100 3.21 -10.73 20.78
CA ALA A 100 1.99 -9.95 20.62
C ALA A 100 1.72 -9.51 19.17
N ASP A 101 0.44 -9.29 18.87
CA ASP A 101 0.00 -8.79 17.57
C ASP A 101 0.54 -7.37 17.31
N ALA A 102 1.01 -7.13 16.09
CA ALA A 102 1.59 -5.84 15.69
C ALA A 102 0.60 -4.66 15.79
N PHE A 103 -0.70 -4.90 15.65
CA PHE A 103 -1.74 -3.90 15.86
C PHE A 103 -1.90 -3.56 17.35
N LEU A 104 -1.84 -4.55 18.25
CA LEU A 104 -1.88 -4.31 19.69
C LEU A 104 -0.64 -3.55 20.16
N LEU A 105 0.54 -3.92 19.65
CA LEU A 105 1.77 -3.17 19.90
C LEU A 105 1.68 -1.73 19.43
N LEU A 106 1.13 -1.49 18.23
CA LEU A 106 0.95 -0.13 17.71
C LEU A 106 -0.03 0.68 18.58
N ALA A 107 -1.12 0.08 19.04
CA ALA A 107 -2.06 0.72 19.95
C ALA A 107 -1.41 1.07 21.29
N ALA A 108 -0.60 0.16 21.85
CA ALA A 108 0.17 0.43 23.07
C ALA A 108 1.14 1.61 22.85
N ILE A 109 1.87 1.63 21.72
CA ILE A 109 2.78 2.75 21.38
C ILE A 109 2.00 4.07 21.25
N GLN A 110 0.82 4.07 20.62
CA GLN A 110 -0.01 5.27 20.49
C GLN A 110 -0.42 5.89 21.84
N THR A 111 -0.56 5.07 22.89
CA THR A 111 -0.88 5.60 24.24
C THR A 111 0.29 6.28 24.92
N HIS A 112 1.53 5.94 24.54
CA HIS A 112 2.74 6.51 25.13
C HIS A 112 3.32 7.64 24.30
N ASP A 113 3.40 7.47 22.97
CA ASP A 113 4.00 8.42 22.06
C ASP A 113 3.29 8.42 20.70
N VAL A 114 2.47 9.45 20.50
CA VAL A 114 1.68 9.63 19.28
C VAL A 114 2.56 9.96 18.07
N GLU A 115 3.70 10.63 18.26
CA GLU A 115 4.61 11.00 17.16
C GLU A 115 5.34 9.77 16.64
N THR A 116 5.91 8.97 17.54
CA THR A 116 6.58 7.72 17.16
C THR A 116 5.60 6.71 16.54
N ALA A 117 4.36 6.65 17.04
CA ALA A 117 3.31 5.85 16.42
C ALA A 117 2.92 6.34 15.01
N ALA A 118 2.91 7.65 14.78
CA ALA A 118 2.60 8.23 13.48
C ALA A 118 3.65 7.83 12.42
N ASP A 119 4.93 7.78 12.79
CA ASP A 119 6.01 7.34 11.89
C ASP A 119 5.86 5.89 11.45
N VAL A 120 5.57 5.00 12.40
CA VAL A 120 5.30 3.57 12.10
C VAL A 120 4.08 3.44 11.19
N THR A 121 3.03 4.18 11.48
CA THR A 121 1.79 4.20 10.69
C THR A 121 2.05 4.71 9.27
N ARG A 122 2.84 5.76 9.11
CA ARG A 122 3.24 6.32 7.81
C ARG A 122 4.03 5.33 6.96
N LEU A 123 5.01 4.64 7.55
CA LEU A 123 5.79 3.61 6.85
C LEU A 123 4.91 2.46 6.39
N ARG A 124 3.97 2.02 7.25
CA ARG A 124 3.01 0.96 6.93
C ARG A 124 2.05 1.38 5.82
N ALA A 125 1.46 2.57 5.93
CA ALA A 125 0.55 3.15 4.95
C ALA A 125 1.23 3.26 3.58
N SER A 126 2.45 3.81 3.54
CA SER A 126 3.26 3.91 2.32
C SER A 126 3.55 2.54 1.69
N GLY A 127 3.87 1.53 2.51
CA GLY A 127 4.08 0.16 2.03
C GLY A 127 2.82 -0.46 1.43
N LEU A 128 1.65 -0.20 2.03
CA LEU A 128 0.37 -0.68 1.54
C LEU A 128 -0.04 0.03 0.25
N MET A 129 0.18 1.35 0.19
CA MET A 129 -0.04 2.18 -0.99
C MET A 129 0.75 1.66 -2.20
N LEU A 130 2.08 1.49 -2.07
CA LEU A 130 2.90 0.96 -3.16
C LEU A 130 2.42 -0.41 -3.64
N ARG A 131 2.05 -1.29 -2.70
CA ARG A 131 1.51 -2.62 -3.04
C ARG A 131 0.20 -2.52 -3.82
N ASN A 132 -0.70 -1.62 -3.43
CA ASN A 132 -1.99 -1.44 -4.09
C ASN A 132 -1.88 -0.77 -5.46
N CYS A 133 -0.76 -0.09 -5.75
CA CYS A 133 -0.46 0.38 -7.10
C CYS A 133 -0.06 -0.77 -8.05
N ALA A 134 0.38 -1.93 -7.56
CA ALA A 134 0.86 -3.00 -8.45
C ALA A 134 -0.23 -3.59 -9.37
N PRO A 135 -1.47 -3.87 -8.91
CA PRO A 135 -2.56 -4.35 -9.77
C PRO A 135 -2.91 -3.45 -10.98
N PRO A 136 -3.10 -2.12 -10.86
CA PRO A 136 -3.38 -1.30 -12.04
C PRO A 136 -2.24 -1.33 -13.06
N PHE A 137 -0.98 -1.42 -12.62
CA PHE A 137 0.15 -1.66 -13.52
C PHE A 137 0.09 -3.03 -14.23
N MET A 138 -0.37 -4.10 -13.56
CA MET A 138 -0.57 -5.40 -14.23
C MET A 138 -1.65 -5.31 -15.31
N ILE A 139 -2.78 -4.65 -15.01
CA ILE A 139 -3.86 -4.49 -15.98
C ILE A 139 -3.39 -3.61 -17.14
N ALA A 140 -2.64 -2.54 -16.87
CA ALA A 140 -2.04 -1.70 -17.91
C ALA A 140 -1.08 -2.49 -18.81
N ALA A 141 -0.30 -3.42 -18.25
CA ALA A 141 0.52 -4.32 -19.04
C ALA A 141 -0.33 -5.25 -19.94
N SER A 142 -1.43 -5.80 -19.41
CA SER A 142 -2.36 -6.61 -20.23
C SER A 142 -2.98 -5.80 -21.36
N VAL A 143 -3.38 -4.55 -21.11
CA VAL A 143 -3.89 -3.64 -22.15
C VAL A 143 -2.82 -3.38 -23.21
N ALA A 144 -1.57 -3.10 -22.81
CA ALA A 144 -0.46 -2.90 -23.74
C ALA A 144 -0.16 -4.15 -24.60
N VAL A 145 -0.30 -5.36 -24.03
CA VAL A 145 -0.19 -6.62 -24.79
C VAL A 145 -1.31 -6.75 -25.82
N VAL A 146 -2.55 -6.37 -25.48
CA VAL A 146 -3.65 -6.36 -26.46
C VAL A 146 -3.40 -5.32 -27.55
N GLU A 147 -2.87 -4.14 -27.20
CA GLU A 147 -2.50 -3.11 -28.16
C GLU A 147 -1.38 -3.55 -29.12
N LEU A 148 -0.60 -4.56 -28.79
CA LEU A 148 0.36 -5.16 -29.74
C LEU A 148 -0.32 -5.63 -31.03
N PHE A 149 -1.57 -6.09 -30.94
CA PHE A 149 -2.32 -6.65 -32.06
C PHE A 149 -3.18 -5.61 -32.79
N THR A 150 -3.49 -4.48 -32.15
CA THR A 150 -4.40 -3.46 -32.69
C THR A 150 -3.70 -2.13 -33.02
N ALA A 151 -2.51 -1.88 -32.49
CA ALA A 151 -1.81 -0.60 -32.65
C ALA A 151 -0.90 -0.57 -33.89
N ARG A 152 -0.77 0.63 -34.46
CA ARG A 152 0.07 0.91 -35.64
C ARG A 152 1.58 0.83 -35.34
N SER A 153 1.98 0.88 -34.07
CA SER A 153 3.37 0.88 -33.61
C SER A 153 3.62 -0.19 -32.53
N PRO A 154 3.89 -1.45 -32.92
CA PRO A 154 4.03 -2.56 -31.97
C PRO A 154 5.21 -2.37 -31.00
N VAL A 155 6.26 -1.64 -31.41
CA VAL A 155 7.43 -1.36 -30.57
C VAL A 155 7.05 -0.60 -29.30
N LEU A 156 6.22 0.45 -29.41
CA LEU A 156 5.78 1.22 -28.24
C LEU A 156 4.93 0.37 -27.29
N ALA A 157 4.05 -0.47 -27.83
CA ALA A 157 3.21 -1.37 -27.04
C ALA A 157 4.05 -2.39 -26.24
N VAL A 158 5.07 -3.01 -26.86
CA VAL A 158 6.02 -3.90 -26.15
C VAL A 158 6.74 -3.16 -25.04
N THR A 159 7.31 -1.98 -25.34
CA THR A 159 8.06 -1.20 -24.34
C THR A 159 7.18 -0.83 -23.15
N CYS A 160 5.95 -0.36 -23.37
CA CYS A 160 5.00 -0.06 -22.31
C CYS A 160 4.64 -1.31 -21.49
N ALA A 161 4.36 -2.45 -22.13
CA ALA A 161 4.05 -3.70 -21.45
C ALA A 161 5.19 -4.14 -20.50
N VAL A 162 6.44 -4.09 -20.99
CA VAL A 162 7.62 -4.45 -20.18
C VAL A 162 7.78 -3.48 -19.01
N ILE A 163 7.69 -2.17 -19.25
CA ILE A 163 7.80 -1.16 -18.19
C ILE A 163 6.75 -1.39 -17.11
N PHE A 164 5.48 -1.57 -17.49
CA PHE A 164 4.39 -1.77 -16.54
C PHE A 164 4.54 -3.06 -15.72
N LEU A 165 5.00 -4.16 -16.35
CA LEU A 165 5.29 -5.40 -15.62
C LEU A 165 6.42 -5.24 -14.61
N VAL A 166 7.53 -4.62 -15.02
CA VAL A 166 8.69 -4.37 -14.14
C VAL A 166 8.29 -3.44 -12.99
N SER A 167 7.57 -2.36 -13.28
CA SER A 167 7.05 -1.43 -12.27
C SER A 167 6.13 -2.13 -11.28
N SER A 168 5.21 -2.97 -11.75
CA SER A 168 4.32 -3.73 -10.87
C SER A 168 5.10 -4.61 -9.90
N PHE A 169 6.09 -5.36 -10.41
CA PHE A 169 6.92 -6.21 -9.56
C PHE A 169 7.76 -5.40 -8.57
N ALA A 170 8.38 -4.31 -9.01
CA ALA A 170 9.16 -3.41 -8.17
C ALA A 170 8.32 -2.84 -7.02
N LEU A 171 7.09 -2.40 -7.31
CA LEU A 171 6.14 -1.88 -6.32
C LEU A 171 5.77 -2.91 -5.25
N VAL A 172 5.54 -4.17 -5.63
CA VAL A 172 5.29 -5.26 -4.66
C VAL A 172 6.51 -5.49 -3.77
N VAL A 173 7.72 -5.55 -4.36
CA VAL A 173 8.96 -5.79 -3.62
C VAL A 173 9.24 -4.65 -2.64
N GLN A 174 9.08 -3.40 -3.10
CA GLN A 174 9.34 -2.20 -2.31
C GLN A 174 8.28 -2.02 -1.21
N GLY A 175 7.00 -2.24 -1.51
CA GLY A 175 5.92 -2.24 -0.52
C GLY A 175 6.16 -3.26 0.61
N ARG A 176 6.63 -4.47 0.27
CA ARG A 176 7.04 -5.49 1.27
C ARG A 176 8.27 -5.08 2.08
N ARG A 177 9.22 -4.37 1.48
CA ARG A 177 10.39 -3.84 2.19
C ARG A 177 9.95 -2.82 3.24
N LEU A 178 9.08 -1.87 2.87
CA LEU A 178 8.53 -0.89 3.79
C LEU A 178 7.69 -1.53 4.91
N GLY A 179 6.86 -2.53 4.58
CA GLY A 179 6.11 -3.27 5.60
C GLY A 179 7.00 -3.99 6.62
N ARG A 180 8.13 -4.56 6.17
CA ARG A 180 9.13 -5.15 7.08
C ARG A 180 9.79 -4.11 7.97
N TRP A 181 10.15 -2.95 7.41
CA TRP A 181 10.73 -1.84 8.17
C TRP A 181 9.75 -1.30 9.21
N ALA A 182 8.48 -1.15 8.86
CA ALA A 182 7.44 -0.76 9.82
C ALA A 182 7.33 -1.76 10.99
N ARG A 183 7.30 -3.07 10.71
CA ARG A 183 7.22 -4.11 11.76
C ARG A 183 8.48 -4.14 12.64
N MET A 184 9.66 -4.02 12.04
CA MET A 184 10.93 -3.92 12.79
C MET A 184 10.91 -2.70 13.72
N ARG A 185 10.52 -1.52 13.18
CA ARG A 185 10.43 -0.28 13.95
C ARG A 185 9.42 -0.38 15.10
N THR A 186 8.30 -1.06 14.87
CA THR A 186 7.30 -1.32 15.92
C THR A 186 7.92 -2.09 17.10
N LEU A 187 8.68 -3.15 16.83
CA LEU A 187 9.35 -3.96 17.86
C LEU A 187 10.47 -3.17 18.57
N GLU A 188 11.24 -2.38 17.83
CA GLU A 188 12.29 -1.53 18.41
C GLU A 188 11.71 -0.48 19.35
N VAL A 189 10.62 0.18 18.96
CA VAL A 189 9.95 1.17 19.82
C VAL A 189 9.33 0.50 21.04
N ALA A 190 8.65 -0.64 20.84
CA ALA A 190 8.05 -1.41 21.93
C ALA A 190 9.09 -1.85 22.97
N PHE A 191 10.31 -2.20 22.56
CA PHE A 191 11.38 -2.61 23.49
C PHE A 191 11.73 -1.54 24.53
N TRP A 192 11.65 -0.26 24.16
CA TRP A 192 11.98 0.87 25.02
C TRP A 192 10.78 1.43 25.79
N LEU A 193 9.58 0.90 25.56
CA LEU A 193 8.40 1.31 26.34
C LEU A 193 8.46 0.70 27.75
N PRO A 194 8.35 1.52 28.81
CA PRO A 194 8.19 1.00 30.16
C PRO A 194 6.85 0.25 30.28
N ASP A 195 6.83 -0.80 31.10
CA ASP A 195 5.64 -1.59 31.48
C ASP A 195 4.89 -2.27 30.32
N ILE A 196 5.51 -2.37 29.15
CA ILE A 196 4.84 -2.98 27.99
C ILE A 196 4.53 -4.46 28.23
N ASP A 197 5.40 -5.18 28.92
CA ASP A 197 5.19 -6.60 29.26
C ASP A 197 3.98 -6.79 30.17
N GLU A 198 3.79 -5.90 31.16
CA GLU A 198 2.70 -6.00 32.13
C GLU A 198 1.33 -5.82 31.47
N LYS A 199 1.26 -4.92 30.48
CA LYS A 199 0.04 -4.70 29.70
C LYS A 199 -0.38 -5.94 28.91
N PHE A 200 0.57 -6.72 28.39
CA PHE A 200 0.27 -7.96 27.67
C PHE A 200 -0.04 -9.11 28.63
N ARG A 201 0.61 -9.16 29.80
CA ARG A 201 0.35 -10.18 30.82
C ARG A 201 -1.06 -10.08 31.42
N SER A 202 -1.61 -8.87 31.51
CA SER A 202 -2.97 -8.62 32.03
C SER A 202 -4.12 -8.97 31.09
N LEU A 203 -3.84 -9.24 29.81
CA LEU A 203 -4.87 -9.55 28.80
C LEU A 203 -5.18 -11.04 28.69
N ASP A 204 -4.29 -11.90 29.21
CA ASP A 204 -4.44 -13.37 29.20
C ASP A 204 -4.98 -13.94 30.54
N SER A 205 -5.28 -13.08 31.53
CA SER A 205 -5.89 -13.43 32.82
C SER A 205 -7.35 -13.00 32.90
#